data_AF-A0A915Q0L2-F1
#
_entry.id   AF-A0A915Q0L2-F1
#
_cell.length_a   1.000
_cell.length_b   1.000
_cell.length_c   1.000
_cell.angle_alpha   90.00
_cell.angle_beta   90.00
_cell.angle_gamma   90.00
#
_symmetry.space_group_name_H-M   'P 1'
#
loop_
_entity.id
_entity.type
_entity.pdbx_description
1 polymer ?
#
loop_
_entity_poly.entity_id
_entity_poly.type
_entity_poly.pdbx_seq_one_letter_code
_entity_poly.pdbx_strand_id
1 'polypeptide(L)'
;MPVFGDEISSHSIFESNVAYESPRWLIQKGRIDEAYDVLKSITRWNGRSDVTKDMIDEVIGAEKQILRERISSRKNYYIYHLFHTRQLTTYAIVLSYSLYAVNIASALTDYTQNWFGRRMAHTIALALTTIGFVINFIITCSGFSTKLEIISRIATLTAFAMMSQVYIVTGMSGNELFPTVLRSMCFSFLQVVGRIGVVLAPQLFFLANYWTPAPIVALILFALSDLLLYLIFIPETKGRPLPDRLPTATNAPSSQLLPELSAKS
;
A
#
# COMPACT_ATOMS: atom_id res chain seq x y z
N MET A 1 8.38 23.38 -30.99
CA MET A 1 7.89 22.59 -29.84
C MET A 1 6.81 23.38 -29.13
N PRO A 2 5.52 23.02 -29.27
CA PRO A 2 4.50 23.40 -28.30
C PRO A 2 4.33 22.29 -27.27
N VAL A 3 4.20 22.73 -26.03
CA VAL A 3 3.97 21.95 -24.81
C VAL A 3 2.54 21.42 -24.83
N PHE A 4 2.37 20.11 -24.67
CA PHE A 4 1.07 19.48 -24.46
C PHE A 4 0.58 19.82 -23.04
N GLY A 5 -0.30 20.81 -22.95
CA GLY A 5 -1.05 21.15 -21.74
C GLY A 5 -2.54 20.90 -21.97
N ASP A 6 -3.13 20.16 -21.02
CA ASP A 6 -4.50 20.19 -20.53
C ASP A 6 -5.68 20.20 -21.52
N GLU A 7 -6.29 19.02 -21.67
CA GLU A 7 -7.71 18.73 -21.44
C GLU A 7 -8.04 17.39 -22.12
N ILE A 8 -7.77 16.27 -21.42
CA ILE A 8 -8.23 14.95 -21.84
C ILE A 8 -9.43 14.62 -20.95
N SER A 9 -10.63 14.78 -21.51
CA SER A 9 -11.89 14.35 -20.91
C SER A 9 -11.85 12.83 -20.68
N SER A 10 -11.92 12.46 -19.41
CA SER A 10 -11.70 11.11 -18.86
C SER A 10 -12.78 10.07 -19.20
N HIS A 11 -13.75 10.38 -20.05
CA HIS A 11 -14.93 9.54 -20.29
C HIS A 11 -14.94 8.78 -21.63
N SER A 12 -14.02 9.06 -22.57
CA SER A 12 -14.01 8.43 -23.90
C SER A 12 -13.01 7.27 -24.07
N ILE A 13 -12.18 7.00 -23.06
CA ILE A 13 -11.13 5.96 -23.14
C ILE A 13 -11.72 4.53 -23.01
N PHE A 14 -12.94 4.38 -22.47
CA PHE A 14 -13.44 3.08 -22.00
C PHE A 14 -14.38 2.32 -22.96
N GLU A 15 -14.87 2.90 -24.06
CA GLU A 15 -15.98 2.32 -24.83
C GLU A 15 -15.65 1.82 -26.26
N SER A 16 -14.41 1.42 -26.57
CA SER A 16 -14.19 0.60 -27.77
C SER A 16 -13.28 -0.58 -27.49
N ASN A 17 -13.78 -1.76 -27.85
CA ASN A 17 -13.13 -3.05 -27.71
C ASN A 17 -11.68 -3.05 -28.21
N VAL A 18 -10.84 -3.80 -27.49
CA VAL A 18 -9.42 -4.09 -27.72
C VAL A 18 -8.48 -3.07 -27.07
N ALA A 19 -7.85 -3.51 -25.97
CA ALA A 19 -6.68 -2.89 -25.39
C ALA A 19 -5.56 -2.83 -26.43
N TYR A 20 -5.51 -1.75 -27.22
CA TYR A 20 -4.34 -1.47 -28.04
C TYR A 20 -3.18 -1.21 -27.07
N GLU A 21 -2.14 -2.05 -27.16
CA GLU A 21 -0.89 -1.82 -26.45
C GLU A 21 -0.37 -0.41 -26.80
N SER A 22 0.13 0.32 -25.80
CA SER A 22 0.64 1.69 -26.02
C SER A 22 1.63 1.71 -27.19
N PRO A 23 1.53 2.66 -28.15
CA PRO A 23 2.49 2.79 -29.26
C PRO A 23 3.95 2.77 -28.79
N ARG A 24 4.18 3.37 -27.61
CA ARG A 24 5.49 3.41 -26.97
C ARG A 24 6.02 2.01 -26.62
N TRP A 25 5.16 1.14 -26.08
CA TRP A 25 5.51 -0.23 -25.72
C TRP A 25 5.77 -1.08 -26.97
N LEU A 26 4.98 -0.89 -28.03
CA LEU A 26 5.16 -1.57 -29.31
C LEU A 26 6.50 -1.19 -29.96
N ILE A 27 6.86 0.10 -29.93
CA ILE A 27 8.17 0.60 -30.37
C ILE A 27 9.31 -0.01 -29.54
N GLN A 28 9.14 -0.11 -28.21
CA GLN A 28 10.12 -0.73 -27.32
C GLN A 28 10.34 -2.22 -27.60
N LYS A 29 9.28 -2.94 -28.00
CA LYS A 29 9.33 -4.36 -28.36
C LYS A 29 9.78 -4.62 -29.80
N GLY A 30 10.00 -3.57 -30.59
CA GLY A 30 10.37 -3.68 -32.00
C GLY A 30 9.20 -4.02 -32.94
N ARG A 31 7.95 -3.99 -32.44
CA ARG A 31 6.71 -4.20 -33.22
C ARG A 31 6.28 -2.88 -33.86
N ILE A 32 7.07 -2.40 -34.83
CA ILE A 32 6.93 -1.04 -35.40
C ILE A 32 5.67 -0.91 -36.26
N ASP A 33 5.32 -1.95 -37.02
CA ASP A 33 4.15 -1.92 -37.91
C ASP A 33 2.85 -1.80 -37.10
N GLU A 34 2.78 -2.51 -35.97
CA GLU A 34 1.64 -2.41 -35.05
C GLU A 34 1.59 -1.04 -34.35
N ALA A 35 2.75 -0.49 -33.96
CA ALA A 35 2.79 0.86 -33.40
C ALA A 35 2.27 1.90 -34.38
N TYR A 36 2.57 1.72 -35.68
CA TYR A 36 2.08 2.56 -36.76
C TYR A 36 0.55 2.48 -36.88
N ASP A 37 -0.02 1.27 -36.85
CA ASP A 37 -1.47 1.08 -36.93
C ASP A 37 -2.21 1.69 -35.73
N VAL A 38 -1.64 1.57 -34.53
CA VAL A 38 -2.20 2.20 -33.31
C VAL A 38 -2.09 3.72 -33.37
N LEU A 39 -0.98 4.29 -33.84
CA LEU A 39 -0.85 5.74 -34.01
C LEU A 39 -1.84 6.28 -35.04
N LYS A 40 -2.03 5.54 -36.14
CA LYS A 40 -2.99 5.88 -37.19
C LYS A 40 -4.45 5.77 -36.71
N SER A 41 -4.77 4.83 -35.84
CA SER A 41 -6.10 4.75 -35.25
C SER A 41 -6.33 5.94 -34.31
N ILE A 42 -5.40 6.24 -33.39
CA ILE A 42 -5.48 7.38 -32.46
C ILE A 42 -5.68 8.72 -33.19
N THR A 43 -4.96 8.97 -34.28
CA THR A 43 -5.09 10.24 -35.04
C THR A 43 -6.43 10.37 -35.74
N ARG A 44 -6.98 9.26 -36.25
CA ARG A 44 -8.34 9.20 -36.81
C ARG A 44 -9.41 9.52 -35.77
N TRP A 45 -9.28 8.97 -34.55
CA TRP A 45 -10.19 9.25 -33.44
C TRP A 45 -10.14 10.72 -32.98
N ASN A 46 -8.96 11.35 -33.05
CA ASN A 46 -8.77 12.77 -32.72
C ASN A 46 -9.21 13.75 -33.82
N GLY A 47 -9.86 13.28 -34.89
CA GLY A 47 -10.32 14.13 -36.00
C GLY A 47 -9.20 14.76 -36.84
N ARG A 48 -7.95 14.33 -36.63
CA ARG A 48 -6.77 14.80 -37.39
C ARG A 48 -6.40 13.74 -38.42
N SER A 49 -7.07 13.77 -39.57
CA SER A 49 -6.81 12.89 -40.70
C SER A 49 -5.69 13.39 -41.63
N ASP A 50 -5.05 14.52 -41.30
CA ASP A 50 -3.98 15.18 -42.04
C ASP A 50 -2.57 14.67 -41.68
N VAL A 51 -2.47 13.66 -40.82
CA VAL A 51 -1.17 13.13 -40.36
C VAL A 51 -0.52 12.28 -41.47
N THR A 52 0.52 12.83 -42.09
CA THR A 52 1.34 12.15 -43.12
C THR A 52 2.16 11.01 -42.50
N LYS A 53 2.48 9.99 -43.31
CA LYS A 53 3.37 8.88 -42.92
C LYS A 53 4.69 9.37 -42.31
N ASP A 54 5.24 10.45 -42.86
CA ASP A 54 6.47 11.09 -42.39
C ASP A 54 6.38 11.60 -40.95
N MET A 55 5.22 12.12 -40.53
CA MET A 55 5.01 12.58 -39.15
C MET A 55 4.98 11.42 -38.15
N ILE A 56 4.41 10.27 -38.56
CA ILE A 56 4.38 9.06 -37.73
C ILE A 56 5.79 8.46 -37.65
N ASP A 57 6.53 8.45 -38.76
CA ASP A 57 7.91 7.98 -38.81
C ASP A 57 8.85 8.88 -37.98
N GLU A 58 8.61 10.20 -37.94
CA GLU A 58 9.33 11.14 -37.06
C GLU A 58 9.07 10.82 -35.58
N VAL A 59 7.81 10.57 -35.19
CA VAL A 59 7.45 10.19 -33.81
C VAL A 59 8.10 8.87 -33.41
N ILE A 60 8.09 7.87 -34.30
CA ILE A 60 8.74 6.57 -34.07
C ILE A 60 10.27 6.75 -33.97
N GLY A 61 10.86 7.59 -34.82
CA GLY A 61 12.28 7.92 -34.81
C GLY A 61 12.72 8.60 -33.51
N ALA A 62 11.97 9.60 -33.06
CA ALA A 62 12.19 10.30 -31.80
C ALA A 62 12.08 9.35 -30.60
N GLU A 63 11.07 8.47 -30.57
CA GLU A 63 10.92 7.50 -29.48
C GLU A 63 12.06 6.46 -29.50
N LYS A 64 12.47 5.97 -30.67
CA LYS A 64 13.66 5.10 -30.79
C LYS A 64 14.93 5.77 -30.29
N GLN A 65 15.10 7.07 -30.52
CA GLN A 65 16.25 7.83 -30.00
C GLN A 65 16.21 7.91 -28.47
N ILE A 66 15.05 8.27 -27.89
CA ILE A 66 14.84 8.30 -26.43
C ILE A 66 15.13 6.93 -25.81
N LEU A 67 14.74 5.85 -26.47
CA LEU A 67 15.03 4.49 -26.01
C LEU A 67 16.51 4.15 -26.08
N ARG A 68 17.22 4.50 -27.16
CA ARG A 68 18.67 4.31 -27.26
C ARG A 68 19.40 5.08 -26.16
N GLU A 69 19.01 6.33 -25.91
CA GLU A 69 19.56 7.14 -24.83
C GLU A 69 19.30 6.50 -23.46
N ARG A 70 18.09 6.00 -23.21
CA ARG A 70 17.75 5.28 -21.96
C ARG A 70 18.51 3.97 -21.78
N ILE A 71 18.69 3.20 -22.84
CA ILE A 71 19.45 1.95 -22.81
C ILE A 71 20.93 2.23 -22.59
N SER A 72 21.49 3.21 -23.30
CA SER A 72 22.89 3.62 -23.16
C SER A 72 23.19 4.22 -21.79
N SER A 73 22.21 4.88 -21.16
CA SER A 73 22.34 5.46 -19.82
C SER A 73 21.89 4.51 -18.70
N ARG A 74 21.47 3.28 -19.03
CA ARG A 74 20.97 2.33 -18.05
C ARG A 74 22.12 1.86 -17.15
N LYS A 75 22.12 2.35 -15.92
CA LYS A 75 23.05 1.89 -14.88
C LYS A 75 22.45 0.68 -14.18
N ASN A 76 23.24 -0.38 -14.03
CA ASN A 76 22.85 -1.53 -13.22
C ASN A 76 23.12 -1.23 -11.75
N TYR A 77 22.07 -1.25 -10.92
CA TYR A 77 22.18 -1.05 -9.47
C TYR A 77 22.01 -2.37 -8.74
N TYR A 78 22.83 -2.57 -7.72
CA TYR A 78 22.92 -3.77 -6.89
C TYR A 78 22.97 -3.35 -5.41
N ILE A 79 22.74 -4.29 -4.50
CA ILE A 79 22.69 -4.02 -3.06
C ILE A 79 23.97 -3.34 -2.54
N TYR A 80 25.15 -3.68 -3.08
CA TYR A 80 26.40 -3.01 -2.65
C TYR A 80 26.44 -1.51 -2.99
N HIS A 81 25.66 -1.03 -3.96
CA HIS A 81 25.56 0.40 -4.25
C HIS A 81 24.92 1.19 -3.12
N LEU A 82 24.12 0.54 -2.25
CA LEU A 82 23.63 1.14 -1.01
C LEU A 82 24.78 1.54 -0.08
N PHE A 83 25.89 0.82 -0.15
CA PHE A 83 27.06 1.01 0.70
C PHE A 83 28.22 1.75 0.00
N HIS A 84 28.00 2.24 -1.22
CA HIS A 84 29.06 2.83 -2.03
C HIS A 84 29.48 4.22 -1.56
N THR A 85 28.50 5.05 -1.17
CA THR A 85 28.75 6.41 -0.69
C THR A 85 28.59 6.45 0.82
N ARG A 86 29.50 7.13 1.53
CA ARG A 86 29.44 7.29 3.00
C ARG A 86 28.06 7.77 3.48
N GLN A 87 27.42 8.69 2.76
CA GLN A 87 26.08 9.18 3.07
C GLN A 87 25.02 8.06 3.02
N LEU A 88 25.00 7.27 1.94
CA LEU A 88 24.04 6.18 1.76
C LEU A 88 24.24 5.08 2.81
N THR A 89 25.51 4.75 3.10
CA THR A 89 25.86 3.82 4.18
C THR A 89 25.39 4.34 5.54
N THR A 90 25.61 5.61 5.86
CA THR A 90 25.14 6.22 7.10
C THR A 90 23.61 6.15 7.19
N TYR A 91 22.88 6.45 6.11
CA TYR A 91 21.42 6.32 6.10
C TYR A 91 20.97 4.88 6.33
N ALA A 92 21.59 3.90 5.65
CA ALA A 92 21.27 2.49 5.82
C ALA A 92 21.51 2.01 7.27
N ILE A 93 22.64 2.42 7.87
CA ILE A 93 22.98 2.07 9.26
C ILE A 93 22.02 2.72 10.24
N VAL A 94 21.74 4.02 10.10
CA VAL A 94 20.83 4.74 11.01
C VAL A 94 19.43 4.14 10.95
N LEU A 95 18.89 3.90 9.75
CA LEU A 95 17.57 3.29 9.59
C LEU A 95 17.53 1.86 10.17
N SER A 96 18.57 1.05 9.94
CA SER A 96 18.65 -0.31 10.49
C SER A 96 18.72 -0.30 12.02
N TYR A 97 19.51 0.61 12.60
CA TYR A 97 19.63 0.77 14.03
C TYR A 97 18.31 1.25 14.65
N SER A 98 17.61 2.22 14.04
CA SER A 98 16.31 2.68 14.51
C SER A 98 15.28 1.55 14.55
N LEU A 99 15.24 0.70 13.52
CA LEU A 99 14.35 -0.48 13.50
C LEU A 99 14.70 -1.46 14.63
N TYR A 100 15.99 -1.72 14.83
CA TYR A 100 16.46 -2.61 15.90
C TYR A 100 16.09 -2.09 17.30
N ALA A 101 16.33 -0.80 17.54
CA ALA A 101 16.02 -0.15 18.81
C ALA A 101 14.51 -0.18 19.13
N VAL A 102 13.66 0.13 18.14
CA VAL A 102 12.19 0.06 18.30
C VAL A 102 11.74 -1.36 18.58
N ASN A 103 12.25 -2.36 17.85
CA ASN A 103 11.86 -3.76 18.07
C ASN A 103 12.22 -4.25 19.48
N ILE A 104 13.40 -3.90 20.00
CA ILE A 104 13.78 -4.23 21.37
C ILE A 104 12.87 -3.55 22.38
N ALA A 105 12.63 -2.25 22.20
CA ALA A 105 11.76 -1.50 23.10
C ALA A 105 10.35 -2.12 23.13
N SER A 106 9.78 -2.39 21.96
CA SER A 106 8.48 -3.05 21.83
C SER A 106 8.47 -4.44 22.48
N ALA A 107 9.51 -5.26 22.29
CA ALA A 107 9.61 -6.58 22.91
C ALA A 107 9.69 -6.50 24.45
N LEU A 108 10.44 -5.53 24.98
CA LEU A 108 10.55 -5.31 26.43
C LEU A 108 9.23 -4.82 27.02
N THR A 109 8.55 -3.87 26.36
CA THR A 109 7.23 -3.39 26.79
C THR A 109 6.21 -4.51 26.77
N ASP A 110 6.23 -5.36 25.74
CA ASP A 110 5.31 -6.48 25.62
C ASP A 110 5.52 -7.56 26.68
N TYR A 111 6.79 -7.85 27.02
CA TYR A 111 7.17 -8.77 28.10
C TYR A 111 6.78 -8.26 29.49
N THR A 112 6.91 -6.95 29.73
CA THR A 112 6.64 -6.37 31.06
C THR A 112 5.14 -6.18 31.34
N GLN A 113 4.32 -6.01 30.31
CA GLN A 113 2.89 -5.69 30.45
C GLN A 113 1.97 -6.83 30.01
N ASN A 114 1.66 -7.74 30.94
CA ASN A 114 0.79 -8.90 30.65
C ASN A 114 -0.69 -8.56 30.44
N TRP A 115 -1.17 -7.44 31.00
CA TRP A 115 -2.54 -6.96 30.81
C TRP A 115 -2.79 -6.34 29.43
N PHE A 116 -1.72 -5.99 28.71
CA PHE A 116 -1.79 -5.28 27.44
C PHE A 116 -1.79 -6.29 26.28
N GLY A 117 -3.00 -6.73 25.90
CA GLY A 117 -3.24 -7.65 24.78
C GLY A 117 -3.18 -6.99 23.40
N ARG A 118 -3.09 -7.79 22.33
CA ARG A 118 -3.04 -7.30 20.94
C ARG A 118 -4.31 -6.57 20.55
N ARG A 119 -5.46 -7.05 21.01
CA ARG A 119 -6.75 -6.43 20.70
C ARG A 119 -6.88 -5.07 21.35
N MET A 120 -6.46 -4.93 22.60
CA MET A 120 -6.44 -3.64 23.29
C MET A 120 -5.42 -2.67 22.66
N ALA A 121 -4.23 -3.15 22.32
CA ALA A 121 -3.20 -2.34 21.68
C ALA A 121 -3.68 -1.73 20.35
N HIS A 122 -4.31 -2.54 19.50
CA HIS A 122 -4.88 -2.08 18.23
C HIS A 122 -6.04 -1.09 18.45
N THR A 123 -6.99 -1.47 19.32
CA THR A 123 -8.20 -0.68 19.58
C THR A 123 -7.87 0.71 20.14
N ILE A 124 -6.96 0.79 21.12
CA ILE A 124 -6.57 2.06 21.75
C ILE A 124 -5.85 2.96 20.74
N ALA A 125 -4.88 2.42 19.99
CA ALA A 125 -4.14 3.18 19.01
C ALA A 125 -5.08 3.75 17.93
N LEU A 126 -5.96 2.92 17.38
CA LEU A 126 -6.88 3.33 16.32
C LEU A 126 -7.98 4.28 16.81
N ALA A 127 -8.45 4.12 18.05
CA ALA A 127 -9.37 5.08 18.67
C ALA A 127 -8.72 6.46 18.83
N LEU A 128 -7.47 6.52 19.30
CA LEU A 128 -6.72 7.78 19.42
C LEU A 128 -6.45 8.42 18.05
N THR A 129 -6.12 7.63 17.03
CA THR A 129 -6.01 8.11 15.64
C THR A 129 -7.32 8.72 15.15
N THR A 130 -8.44 8.04 15.39
CA THR A 130 -9.78 8.51 14.99
C THR A 130 -10.14 9.82 15.69
N ILE A 131 -9.88 9.92 17.00
CA ILE A 131 -10.08 11.16 17.78
C ILE A 131 -9.23 12.29 17.19
N GLY A 132 -7.96 12.03 16.86
CA GLY A 132 -7.09 13.01 16.22
C GLY A 132 -7.64 13.53 14.89
N PHE A 133 -8.19 12.65 14.04
CA PHE A 133 -8.83 13.07 12.79
C PHE A 133 -10.15 13.81 13.01
N VAL A 134 -10.96 13.42 13.99
CA VAL A 134 -12.21 14.13 14.35
C VAL A 134 -11.91 15.54 14.85
N ILE A 135 -10.88 15.73 15.68
CA ILE A 135 -10.44 17.07 16.13
C ILE A 135 -10.05 17.93 14.92
N ASN A 136 -9.27 17.37 13.99
CA ASN A 136 -8.89 18.09 12.76
C ASN A 136 -10.11 18.41 11.89
N PHE A 137 -11.06 17.49 11.75
CA PHE A 137 -12.31 17.73 11.03
C PHE A 137 -13.09 18.90 11.63
N ILE A 138 -13.24 18.95 12.96
CA ILE A 138 -13.96 20.04 13.65
C ILE A 138 -13.24 21.38 13.43
N ILE A 139 -11.91 21.42 13.53
CA ILE A 139 -11.12 22.64 13.31
C ILE A 139 -11.27 23.15 11.87
N THR A 140 -11.22 22.25 10.88
CA THR A 140 -11.38 22.59 9.46
C THR A 140 -12.80 23.09 9.16
N CYS A 141 -13.83 22.41 9.67
CA CYS A 141 -15.23 22.81 9.48
C CYS A 141 -15.57 24.14 10.15
N SER A 142 -14.94 24.46 11.28
CA SER A 142 -15.21 25.70 12.02
C SER A 142 -14.48 26.93 11.45
N GLY A 143 -13.62 26.75 10.43
CA GLY A 143 -12.85 27.84 9.83
C GLY A 143 -11.77 28.47 10.74
N PHE A 144 -11.53 27.92 11.93
CA PHE A 144 -10.53 28.42 12.89
C PHE A 144 -9.14 27.80 12.72
N SER A 145 -8.86 27.22 11.55
CA SER A 145 -7.61 26.48 11.29
C SER A 145 -6.35 27.30 11.57
N THR A 146 -6.37 28.62 11.36
CA THR A 146 -5.23 29.52 11.63
C THR A 146 -5.08 29.90 13.10
N LYS A 147 -6.17 29.88 13.89
CA LYS A 147 -6.14 30.20 15.33
C LYS A 147 -5.78 28.98 16.18
N LEU A 148 -6.18 27.78 15.75
CA LEU A 148 -5.98 26.53 16.49
C LEU A 148 -4.91 25.63 15.85
N GLU A 149 -3.95 26.23 15.14
CA GLU A 149 -2.94 25.50 14.37
C GLU A 149 -2.11 24.54 15.25
N ILE A 150 -1.71 24.97 16.45
CA ILE A 150 -0.93 24.14 17.39
C ILE A 150 -1.71 22.88 17.77
N ILE A 151 -3.02 23.01 18.01
CA ILE A 151 -3.89 21.88 18.37
C ILE A 151 -4.01 20.92 17.20
N SER A 152 -4.23 21.43 15.98
CA SER A 152 -4.28 20.61 14.77
C SER A 152 -2.97 19.85 14.53
N ARG A 153 -1.82 20.51 14.72
CA ARG A 153 -0.49 19.89 14.62
C ARG A 153 -0.28 18.78 15.65
N ILE A 154 -0.64 19.02 16.92
CA ILE A 154 -0.52 17.98 17.96
C ILE A 154 -1.45 16.80 17.66
N ALA A 155 -2.70 17.06 17.23
CA ALA A 155 -3.67 16.02 16.90
C ALA A 155 -3.19 15.16 15.72
N THR A 156 -2.67 15.78 14.65
CA THR A 156 -2.14 15.07 13.48
C THR A 156 -0.89 14.25 13.84
N LEU A 157 0.07 14.82 14.57
CA LEU A 157 1.27 14.11 15.00
C LEU A 157 0.95 12.90 15.90
N THR A 158 -0.02 13.07 16.80
CA THR A 158 -0.49 11.97 17.66
C THR A 158 -1.14 10.87 16.82
N ALA A 159 -1.99 11.22 15.86
CA ALA A 159 -2.61 10.27 14.94
C ALA A 159 -1.58 9.50 14.11
N PHE A 160 -0.54 10.17 13.61
CA PHE A 160 0.59 9.54 12.92
C PHE A 160 1.39 8.58 13.82
N ALA A 161 1.69 9.00 15.04
CA ALA A 161 2.41 8.16 16.01
C ALA A 161 1.63 6.88 16.34
N MET A 162 0.31 7.00 16.52
CA MET A 162 -0.56 5.85 16.80
C MET A 162 -0.76 4.95 15.57
N MET A 163 -0.78 5.50 14.36
CA MET A 163 -0.84 4.70 13.13
C MET A 163 0.38 3.77 12.98
N SER A 164 1.56 4.23 13.41
CA SER A 164 2.77 3.38 13.48
C SER A 164 2.57 2.19 14.43
N GLN A 165 1.88 2.40 15.56
CA GLN A 165 1.58 1.31 16.50
C GLN A 165 0.60 0.30 15.90
N VAL A 166 -0.44 0.76 15.18
CA VAL A 166 -1.36 -0.12 14.45
C VAL A 166 -0.60 -1.02 13.48
N TYR A 167 0.36 -0.46 12.71
CA TYR A 167 1.17 -1.24 11.78
C TYR A 167 1.97 -2.35 12.48
N ILE A 168 2.61 -2.04 13.62
CA ILE A 168 3.38 -3.03 14.39
C ILE A 168 2.46 -4.12 14.95
N VAL A 169 1.34 -3.73 15.59
CA VAL A 169 0.40 -4.66 16.22
C VAL A 169 -0.24 -5.59 15.19
N THR A 170 -0.58 -5.09 14.00
CA THR A 170 -1.16 -5.89 12.92
C THR A 170 -0.16 -6.92 12.39
N GLY A 171 1.12 -6.54 12.24
CA GLY A 171 2.19 -7.48 11.88
C GLY A 171 2.39 -8.59 12.92
N MET A 172 2.36 -8.23 14.22
CA MET A 172 2.45 -9.21 15.32
C MET A 172 1.22 -10.13 15.38
N SER A 173 0.03 -9.55 15.26
CA SER A 173 -1.24 -10.29 15.24
C SER A 173 -1.27 -11.31 14.08
N GLY A 174 -0.75 -10.94 12.91
CA GLY A 174 -0.57 -11.86 11.79
C GLY A 174 0.36 -13.04 12.13
N ASN A 175 1.47 -12.79 12.84
CA ASN A 175 2.37 -13.85 13.27
C ASN A 175 1.75 -14.76 14.34
N GLU A 176 0.90 -14.24 15.21
CA GLU A 176 0.24 -15.01 16.27
C GLU A 176 -0.97 -15.81 15.75
N LEU A 177 -1.70 -15.28 14.75
CA LEU A 177 -2.92 -15.89 14.21
C LEU A 177 -2.63 -16.96 13.14
N PHE A 178 -1.61 -16.77 12.31
CA PHE A 178 -1.30 -17.68 11.20
C PHE A 178 -0.27 -18.75 11.60
N PRO A 179 -0.40 -19.99 11.08
CA PRO A 179 0.58 -21.03 11.34
C PRO A 179 1.93 -20.71 10.70
N THR A 180 3.01 -21.26 11.24
CA THR A 180 4.42 -21.00 10.83
C THR A 180 4.61 -20.99 9.31
N VAL A 181 4.05 -21.98 8.61
CA VAL A 181 4.13 -22.13 7.15
C VAL A 181 3.47 -21.00 6.36
N LEU A 182 2.51 -20.28 6.95
CA LEU A 182 1.78 -19.18 6.31
C LEU A 182 2.22 -17.79 6.78
N ARG A 183 3.01 -17.66 7.87
CA ARG A 183 3.36 -16.34 8.43
C ARG A 183 4.08 -15.43 7.45
N SER A 184 5.10 -15.94 6.77
CA SER A 184 5.87 -15.17 5.78
C SER A 184 5.03 -14.78 4.56
N MET A 185 4.13 -15.68 4.13
CA MET A 185 3.19 -15.41 3.02
C MET A 185 2.15 -14.36 3.41
N CYS A 186 1.57 -14.46 4.61
CA CYS A 186 0.63 -13.48 5.15
C CYS A 186 1.27 -12.11 5.26
N PHE A 187 2.46 -12.02 5.85
CA PHE A 187 3.20 -10.74 5.93
C PHE A 187 3.44 -10.14 4.55
N SER A 188 3.89 -10.94 3.58
CA SER A 188 4.10 -10.47 2.20
C SER A 188 2.81 -9.99 1.54
N PHE A 189 1.70 -10.69 1.75
CA PHE A 189 0.38 -10.31 1.23
C PHE A 189 -0.11 -8.98 1.83
N LEU A 190 0.02 -8.80 3.15
CA LEU A 190 -0.29 -7.54 3.82
C LEU A 190 0.53 -6.37 3.26
N GLN A 191 1.80 -6.59 2.92
CA GLN A 191 2.62 -5.54 2.28
C GLN A 191 2.09 -5.18 0.88
N VAL A 192 1.66 -6.15 0.08
CA VAL A 192 1.08 -5.88 -1.26
C VAL A 192 -0.20 -5.06 -1.12
N VAL A 193 -1.11 -5.44 -0.23
CA VAL A 193 -2.35 -4.70 0.04
C VAL A 193 -2.04 -3.28 0.56
N GLY A 194 -1.07 -3.15 1.47
CA GLY A 194 -0.60 -1.85 1.95
C GLY A 194 -0.07 -0.95 0.83
N ARG A 195 0.62 -1.51 -0.18
CA ARG A 195 1.09 -0.74 -1.34
C ARG A 195 -0.07 -0.23 -2.21
N ILE A 196 -1.13 -1.01 -2.37
CA ILE A 196 -2.35 -0.54 -3.05
C ILE A 196 -2.92 0.67 -2.30
N GLY A 197 -2.98 0.62 -0.96
CA GLY A 197 -3.37 1.76 -0.13
C GLY A 197 -2.50 3.00 -0.36
N VAL A 198 -1.18 2.84 -0.40
CA VAL A 198 -0.24 3.95 -0.69
C VAL A 198 -0.47 4.53 -2.10
N VAL A 199 -0.77 3.70 -3.08
CA VAL A 199 -1.05 4.15 -4.46
C VAL A 199 -2.37 4.92 -4.55
N LEU A 200 -3.37 4.61 -3.72
CA LEU A 200 -4.68 5.25 -3.68
C LEU A 200 -4.74 6.46 -2.72
N ALA A 201 -3.83 6.57 -1.76
CA ALA A 201 -3.86 7.61 -0.74
C ALA A 201 -3.80 9.04 -1.31
N PRO A 202 -2.95 9.37 -2.31
CA PRO A 202 -2.94 10.70 -2.92
C PRO A 202 -4.29 11.11 -3.53
N GLN A 203 -5.05 10.15 -4.05
CA GLN A 203 -6.29 10.37 -4.78
C GLN A 203 -7.40 10.84 -3.83
N LEU A 204 -7.33 10.47 -2.54
CA LEU A 204 -8.24 10.98 -1.51
C LEU A 204 -8.14 12.50 -1.36
N PHE A 205 -6.99 13.12 -1.64
CA PHE A 205 -6.84 14.57 -1.53
C PHE A 205 -7.55 15.33 -2.64
N PHE A 206 -7.87 14.71 -3.78
CA PHE A 206 -8.69 15.37 -4.81
C PHE A 206 -10.11 15.68 -4.32
N LEU A 207 -10.61 14.95 -3.30
CA LEU A 207 -11.90 15.27 -2.68
C LEU A 207 -11.90 16.66 -2.02
N ALA A 208 -10.74 17.19 -1.64
CA ALA A 208 -10.61 18.53 -1.07
C ALA A 208 -11.06 19.63 -2.04
N ASN A 209 -10.95 19.41 -3.36
CA ASN A 209 -11.37 20.37 -4.38
C ASN A 209 -12.89 20.57 -4.40
N TYR A 210 -13.65 19.54 -4.01
CA TYR A 210 -15.11 19.60 -3.93
C TYR A 210 -15.57 20.08 -2.55
N TRP A 211 -14.99 19.53 -1.48
CA TRP A 211 -15.28 19.91 -0.12
C TRP A 211 -14.03 19.77 0.76
N THR A 212 -13.54 20.89 1.28
CA THR A 212 -12.27 20.98 2.02
C THR A 212 -12.05 19.89 3.09
N PRO A 213 -13.02 19.55 3.95
CA PRO A 213 -12.84 18.50 4.97
C PRO A 213 -13.13 17.07 4.48
N ALA A 214 -13.55 16.87 3.23
CA ALA A 214 -13.91 15.54 2.70
C ALA A 214 -12.81 14.47 2.83
N PRO A 215 -11.51 14.76 2.58
CA PRO A 215 -10.46 13.77 2.78
C PRO A 215 -10.36 13.31 4.24
N ILE A 216 -10.55 14.22 5.20
CA ILE A 216 -10.51 13.90 6.63
C ILE A 216 -11.68 12.98 7.00
N VAL A 217 -12.88 13.24 6.45
CA VAL A 217 -14.04 12.36 6.63
C VAL A 217 -13.76 10.96 6.09
N ALA A 218 -13.18 10.85 4.89
CA ALA A 218 -12.82 9.55 4.33
C ALA A 218 -11.85 8.78 5.25
N LEU A 219 -10.82 9.45 5.81
CA LEU A 219 -9.89 8.84 6.75
C LEU A 219 -10.57 8.36 8.05
N ILE A 220 -11.53 9.14 8.58
CA ILE A 220 -12.33 8.74 9.74
C ILE A 220 -13.15 7.48 9.43
N LEU A 221 -13.80 7.43 8.26
CA LEU A 221 -14.59 6.28 7.84
C LEU A 221 -13.73 5.01 7.70
N PHE A 222 -12.55 5.13 7.09
CA PHE A 222 -11.61 4.00 7.01
C PHE A 222 -11.16 3.54 8.40
N ALA A 223 -10.78 4.46 9.29
CA ALA A 223 -10.35 4.12 10.64
C ALA A 223 -11.47 3.45 11.46
N LEU A 224 -12.72 3.94 11.35
CA LEU A 224 -13.87 3.33 12.02
C LEU A 224 -14.20 1.94 11.44
N SER A 225 -14.09 1.77 10.13
CA SER A 225 -14.31 0.47 9.48
C SER A 225 -13.29 -0.56 9.96
N ASP A 226 -12.01 -0.18 10.05
CA ASP A 226 -10.93 -1.03 10.55
C ASP A 226 -11.15 -1.39 12.03
N LEU A 227 -11.53 -0.41 12.85
CA LEU A 227 -11.85 -0.62 14.27
C LEU A 227 -12.96 -1.65 14.45
N LEU A 228 -14.04 -1.50 13.68
CA LEU A 228 -15.19 -2.39 13.72
C LEU A 228 -14.82 -3.80 13.28
N LEU A 229 -14.11 -3.93 12.15
CA LEU A 229 -13.70 -5.23 11.62
C LEU A 229 -12.73 -5.94 12.57
N TYR A 230 -11.76 -5.22 13.13
CA TYR A 230 -10.81 -5.80 14.08
C TYR A 230 -11.51 -6.29 15.34
N LEU A 231 -12.47 -5.54 15.89
CA LEU A 231 -13.22 -5.95 17.08
C LEU A 231 -14.14 -7.15 16.84
N ILE A 232 -14.72 -7.27 15.65
CA ILE A 232 -15.64 -8.37 15.33
C ILE A 232 -14.88 -9.66 15.02
N PHE A 233 -13.84 -9.59 14.18
CA PHE A 233 -13.23 -10.78 13.59
C PHE A 233 -11.95 -11.23 14.31
N ILE A 234 -11.23 -10.34 15.01
CA ILE A 234 -9.94 -10.69 15.60
C ILE A 234 -10.10 -10.99 17.11
N PRO A 235 -9.86 -12.24 17.53
CA PRO A 235 -9.82 -12.58 18.95
C PRO A 235 -8.54 -12.06 19.61
N GLU A 236 -8.53 -11.98 20.95
CA GLU A 236 -7.29 -11.70 21.68
C GLU A 236 -6.28 -12.83 21.47
N THR A 237 -5.10 -12.51 20.94
CA THR A 237 -4.05 -13.47 20.56
C THR A 237 -2.94 -13.58 21.60
N LYS A 238 -2.75 -12.58 22.46
CA LYS A 238 -1.66 -12.57 23.45
C LYS A 238 -1.77 -13.76 24.41
N GLY A 239 -0.66 -14.47 24.60
CA GLY A 239 -0.54 -15.58 25.54
C GLY A 239 -1.18 -16.90 25.09
N ARG A 240 -1.72 -16.97 23.86
CA ARG A 240 -2.22 -18.23 23.30
C ARG A 240 -1.08 -19.04 22.65
N PRO A 241 -1.13 -20.38 22.69
CA PRO A 241 -0.15 -21.21 21.99
C PRO A 241 -0.22 -20.93 20.49
N LEU A 242 0.95 -20.80 19.86
CA LEU A 242 1.02 -20.51 18.44
C LEU A 242 0.52 -21.71 17.62
N PRO A 243 -0.24 -21.48 16.53
CA PRO A 243 -0.63 -22.56 15.64
C PRO A 243 0.61 -23.14 14.94
N ASP A 244 0.92 -24.41 15.17
CA ASP A 244 2.07 -25.06 14.55
C ASP A 244 1.76 -25.67 13.18
N ARG A 245 0.51 -26.03 12.92
CA ARG A 245 0.07 -26.73 11.71
C ARG A 245 -1.25 -26.18 11.20
N LEU A 246 -1.48 -26.32 9.90
CA LEU A 246 -2.80 -26.09 9.30
C LEU A 246 -3.80 -27.03 9.99
N PRO A 247 -5.04 -26.59 10.26
CA PRO A 247 -6.10 -27.49 10.70
C PRO A 247 -6.34 -28.51 9.57
N THR A 248 -5.77 -29.71 9.69
CA THR A 248 -6.10 -30.80 8.79
C THR A 248 -7.55 -31.20 9.07
N ALA A 249 -8.36 -31.34 8.02
CA ALA A 249 -9.78 -31.72 8.10
C ALA A 249 -10.06 -33.02 8.88
N THR A 250 -9.03 -33.77 9.24
CA THR A 250 -9.09 -35.06 9.94
C THR A 250 -9.17 -34.97 11.47
N ASN A 251 -9.08 -33.78 12.07
CA ASN A 251 -9.21 -33.62 13.53
C ASN A 251 -10.55 -33.00 13.95
N ALA A 252 -11.65 -33.52 13.39
CA ALA A 252 -12.89 -33.59 14.15
C ALA A 252 -12.60 -34.40 15.44
N PRO A 253 -13.19 -34.05 16.60
CA PRO A 253 -12.81 -34.64 17.88
C PRO A 253 -12.90 -36.17 17.80
N SER A 254 -11.76 -36.83 17.83
CA SER A 254 -11.61 -38.28 17.97
C SER A 254 -11.95 -38.68 19.41
N SER A 255 -13.15 -38.35 19.87
CA SER A 255 -13.69 -38.77 21.17
C SER A 255 -14.64 -39.95 21.06
N GLN A 256 -14.75 -40.62 19.90
CA GLN A 256 -15.69 -41.76 19.73
C GLN A 256 -15.24 -42.94 18.84
N LEU A 257 -13.95 -43.12 18.53
CA LEU A 257 -13.53 -44.30 17.74
C LEU A 257 -12.56 -45.22 18.52
N LEU A 258 -13.19 -46.22 19.15
CA LEU A 258 -12.76 -47.59 19.47
C LEU A 258 -11.92 -47.85 20.73
N PRO A 259 -12.52 -48.49 21.76
CA PRO A 259 -11.82 -49.25 22.78
C PRO A 259 -11.72 -50.73 22.35
N GLU A 260 -10.93 -51.08 21.34
CA GLU A 260 -10.64 -52.49 21.03
C GLU A 260 -9.29 -52.66 20.31
N LEU A 261 -8.17 -52.60 21.04
CA LEU A 261 -6.92 -53.28 20.63
C LEU A 261 -6.12 -53.81 21.84
N SER A 262 -6.82 -54.19 22.91
CA SER A 262 -6.25 -54.97 24.03
C SER A 262 -7.05 -56.25 24.22
N ALA A 263 -6.99 -57.15 23.23
CA ALA A 263 -7.24 -58.60 23.35
C ALA A 263 -7.28 -59.27 21.98
N LYS A 264 -6.13 -59.77 21.49
CA LYS A 264 -5.95 -61.12 20.92
C LYS A 264 -4.62 -61.24 20.17
N SER A 265 -3.98 -62.39 20.41
CA SER A 265 -2.72 -62.97 19.91
C SER A 265 -1.43 -62.28 20.30
#